data_AF-A0A850MRZ5-F1
#
_entry.id   AF-A0A850MRZ5-F1
#
_cell.length_a   1.000
_cell.length_b   1.000
_cell.length_c   1.000
_cell.angle_alpha   90.00
_cell.angle_beta   90.00
_cell.angle_gamma   90.00
#
_symmetry.space_group_name_H-M   'P 1'
#
loop_
_entity.id
_entity.type
_entity.pdbx_description
1 polymer ?
#
loop_
_entity_poly.entity_id
_entity_poly.type
_entity_poly.pdbx_seq_one_letter_code
_entity_poly.pdbx_strand_id
1 'polypeptide(L)'
;SKGKLVLQPMEEEVRQSFLNEKIPDVLIFMKHKWENMGIPTPRQSIGCIPPNMKDKKSYLDEDSLVFKRPDGEKITLDKLNLTLDEALNGLYLDIEIETPDEEISGDKIISKGWGRNTKFL
;
A
#
# COMPACT_ATOMS: atom_id res chain seq x y z
N SER A 1 11.76 -9.34 -17.21
CA SER A 1 11.75 -8.73 -15.88
C SER A 1 10.35 -8.93 -15.32
N LYS A 2 10.21 -9.59 -14.17
CA LYS A 2 8.93 -9.70 -13.48
C LYS A 2 8.67 -8.39 -12.72
N GLY A 3 7.40 -7.99 -12.62
CA GLY A 3 7.03 -6.73 -11.99
C GLY A 3 7.19 -6.83 -10.47
N LYS A 4 7.96 -5.90 -9.89
CA LYS A 4 8.14 -5.78 -8.43
C LYS A 4 7.17 -4.76 -7.84
N LEU A 5 6.83 -4.91 -6.56
CA LEU A 5 5.96 -3.99 -5.85
C LEU A 5 6.64 -2.63 -5.65
N VAL A 6 5.92 -1.57 -6.03
CA VAL A 6 6.28 -0.18 -5.79
C VAL A 6 5.18 0.44 -4.93
N LEU A 7 5.56 1.03 -3.79
CA LEU A 7 4.71 1.97 -3.09
C LEU A 7 5.04 3.36 -3.60
N GLN A 8 4.08 3.98 -4.28
CA GLN A 8 4.30 5.27 -4.93
C GLN A 8 4.57 6.36 -3.89
N PRO A 9 5.56 7.23 -4.14
CA PRO A 9 5.82 8.36 -3.27
C PRO A 9 4.66 9.35 -3.32
N MET A 10 4.57 10.15 -2.27
CA MET A 10 3.81 11.38 -2.28
C MET A 10 4.79 12.55 -2.22
N GLU A 11 4.61 13.50 -3.14
CA GLU A 11 5.42 14.72 -3.23
C GLU A 11 5.44 15.44 -1.88
N GLU A 12 6.64 15.78 -1.42
CA GLU A 12 6.87 16.32 -0.08
C GLU A 12 6.09 17.61 0.16
N GLU A 13 6.02 18.49 -0.84
CA GLU A 13 5.25 19.73 -0.80
C GLU A 13 3.76 19.46 -0.53
N VAL A 14 3.20 18.42 -1.15
CA VAL A 14 1.80 18.01 -0.94
C VAL A 14 1.60 17.48 0.48
N ARG A 15 2.56 16.69 1.00
CA ARG A 15 2.48 16.19 2.39
C ARG A 15 2.51 17.33 3.40
N GLN A 16 3.51 18.21 3.26
CA GLN A 16 3.80 19.23 4.27
C GLN A 16 2.81 20.39 4.24
N SER A 17 2.39 20.85 3.06
CA SER A 17 1.55 22.05 2.96
C SER A 17 0.06 21.73 2.84
N PHE A 18 -0.32 20.68 2.12
CA PHE A 18 -1.73 20.42 1.82
C PHE A 18 -2.34 19.42 2.80
N LEU A 19 -1.69 18.27 2.99
CA LEU A 19 -2.27 17.23 3.86
C LEU A 19 -2.22 17.61 5.33
N ASN A 20 -1.07 18.10 5.83
CA ASN A 20 -0.97 18.48 7.24
C ASN A 20 -1.89 19.66 7.60
N GLU A 21 -2.07 20.64 6.71
CA GLU A 21 -2.81 21.87 7.04
C GLU A 21 -4.29 21.85 6.64
N LYS A 22 -4.64 21.18 5.53
CA LYS A 22 -5.99 21.27 4.96
C LYS A 22 -6.81 20.01 5.17
N ILE A 23 -6.18 18.84 5.14
CA ILE A 23 -6.90 17.55 5.22
C ILE A 23 -6.09 16.52 6.04
N PRO A 24 -5.81 16.78 7.32
CA PRO A 24 -5.00 15.89 8.15
C PRO A 24 -5.63 14.50 8.31
N ASP A 25 -6.95 14.40 8.19
CA ASP A 25 -7.69 13.13 8.24
C ASP A 25 -7.24 12.14 7.17
N VAL A 26 -6.73 12.61 6.02
CA VAL A 26 -6.18 11.73 4.98
C VAL A 26 -4.93 11.01 5.51
N LEU A 27 -4.07 11.69 6.27
CA LEU A 27 -2.89 11.07 6.86
C LEU A 27 -3.27 10.08 7.95
N ILE A 28 -4.28 10.40 8.77
CA ILE A 28 -4.83 9.48 9.77
C ILE A 28 -5.38 8.22 9.09
N PHE A 29 -6.14 8.40 8.00
CA PHE A 29 -6.68 7.30 7.22
C PHE A 29 -5.58 6.45 6.57
N MET A 30 -4.55 7.07 5.98
CA MET A 30 -3.41 6.37 5.40
C MET A 30 -2.63 5.59 6.46
N LYS A 31 -2.38 6.21 7.61
CA LYS A 31 -1.76 5.56 8.77
C LYS A 31 -2.58 4.34 9.18
N HIS A 32 -3.88 4.50 9.39
CA HIS A 32 -4.76 3.40 9.77
C HIS A 32 -4.75 2.27 8.72
N LYS A 33 -4.79 2.61 7.43
CA LYS A 33 -4.71 1.64 6.33
C LYS A 33 -3.40 0.86 6.36
N TRP A 34 -2.25 1.53 6.50
CA TRP A 34 -0.94 0.91 6.34
C TRP A 34 -0.46 0.19 7.62
N GLU A 35 -0.90 0.64 8.79
CA GLU A 35 -0.58 -0.01 10.07
C GLU A 35 -1.56 -1.15 10.39
N ASN A 36 -2.87 -0.94 10.24
CA ASN A 36 -3.89 -1.88 10.74
C ASN A 36 -4.46 -2.77 9.64
N MET A 37 -4.73 -2.22 8.46
CA MET A 37 -5.35 -3.01 7.38
C MET A 37 -4.33 -3.72 6.49
N GLY A 38 -3.12 -3.18 6.39
CA GLY A 38 -2.03 -3.64 5.55
C GLY A 38 -2.26 -3.42 4.05
N ILE A 39 -1.16 -3.46 3.30
CA ILE A 39 -1.15 -3.38 1.84
C ILE A 39 -1.16 -4.80 1.28
N PRO A 40 -2.06 -5.13 0.33
CA PRO A 40 -2.09 -6.45 -0.26
C PRO A 40 -0.84 -6.73 -1.11
N THR A 41 -0.43 -7.99 -1.18
CA THR A 41 0.66 -8.43 -2.06
C THR A 41 0.24 -8.38 -3.54
N PRO A 42 1.20 -8.31 -4.48
CA PRO A 42 0.90 -8.43 -5.90
C PRO A 42 0.14 -9.74 -6.23
N ARG A 43 0.45 -10.83 -5.54
CA ARG A 43 -0.22 -12.13 -5.69
C ARG A 43 -1.73 -12.05 -5.38
N GLN A 44 -2.11 -11.32 -4.34
CA GLN A 44 -3.52 -11.10 -3.98
C GLN A 44 -4.30 -10.31 -5.05
N SER A 45 -3.63 -9.68 -6.00
CA SER A 45 -4.29 -9.01 -7.13
C SER A 45 -4.81 -10.00 -8.19
N ILE A 46 -4.24 -11.21 -8.30
CA ILE A 46 -4.68 -12.22 -9.29
C ILE A 46 -6.11 -12.69 -9.01
N GLY A 47 -6.42 -12.97 -7.74
CA GLY A 47 -7.73 -13.45 -7.31
C GLY A 47 -8.70 -12.34 -6.92
N CYS A 48 -8.38 -11.08 -7.23
CA CYS A 48 -9.17 -9.95 -6.81
C CYS A 48 -10.48 -9.87 -7.60
N ILE A 49 -11.61 -9.87 -6.90
CA ILE A 49 -12.94 -9.74 -7.48
C ILE A 49 -13.39 -8.29 -7.30
N PRO A 50 -13.60 -7.52 -8.39
CA PRO A 50 -14.10 -6.16 -8.30
C PRO A 50 -15.56 -6.15 -7.82
N PRO A 51 -16.01 -5.06 -7.19
CA PRO A 51 -17.41 -4.89 -6.84
C PRO A 51 -18.31 -4.91 -8.08
N ASN A 52 -19.51 -5.48 -7.96
CA ASN A 52 -20.46 -5.54 -9.06
C ASN A 52 -21.23 -4.23 -9.20
N MET A 53 -20.62 -3.24 -9.86
CA MET A 53 -21.21 -1.91 -10.07
C MET A 53 -22.50 -1.90 -10.91
N LYS A 54 -22.88 -3.03 -11.54
CA LYS A 54 -24.13 -3.13 -12.29
C LYS A 54 -25.33 -3.44 -11.40
N ASP A 55 -25.11 -4.00 -10.21
CA ASP A 55 -26.18 -4.27 -9.27
C ASP A 55 -26.50 -3.01 -8.48
N LYS A 56 -27.69 -2.43 -8.69
CA LYS A 56 -28.09 -1.22 -7.95
C LYS A 56 -28.16 -1.43 -6.44
N LYS A 57 -28.29 -2.67 -5.97
CA LYS A 57 -28.25 -2.99 -4.54
C LYS A 57 -26.84 -2.86 -3.97
N SER A 58 -25.79 -2.90 -4.80
CA SER A 58 -24.42 -2.75 -4.32
C SER A 58 -24.09 -1.34 -3.85
N TYR A 59 -24.97 -0.35 -4.09
CA TYR A 59 -24.83 0.99 -3.52
C TYR A 59 -25.45 1.11 -2.12
N LEU A 60 -26.18 0.09 -1.66
CA LEU A 60 -26.87 0.07 -0.36
C LEU A 60 -26.09 -0.68 0.71
N ASP A 61 -25.04 -1.41 0.33
CA ASP A 61 -24.21 -2.23 1.21
C ASP A 61 -22.74 -1.84 1.03
N GLU A 62 -22.14 -1.26 2.06
CA GLU A 62 -20.75 -0.79 2.03
C GLU A 62 -19.76 -1.91 1.71
N ASP A 63 -20.03 -3.15 2.16
CA ASP A 63 -19.17 -4.31 1.93
C ASP A 63 -19.21 -4.77 0.46
N SER A 64 -20.25 -4.41 -0.28
CA SER A 64 -20.42 -4.77 -1.67
C SER A 64 -19.65 -3.87 -2.65
N LEU A 65 -19.12 -2.74 -2.16
CA LEU A 65 -18.25 -1.81 -2.90
C LEU A 65 -16.76 -2.11 -2.73
N VAL A 66 -16.40 -3.12 -1.94
CA VAL A 66 -15.01 -3.47 -1.66
C VAL A 66 -14.50 -4.50 -2.65
N PHE A 67 -13.28 -4.30 -3.14
CA PHE A 67 -12.53 -5.32 -3.87
C PHE A 67 -12.24 -6.51 -2.96
N LYS A 68 -12.85 -7.66 -3.26
CA LYS A 68 -12.63 -8.90 -2.51
C LYS A 68 -11.32 -9.52 -2.97
N ARG A 69 -10.35 -9.60 -2.07
CA ARG A 69 -9.03 -10.19 -2.33
C ARG A 69 -8.96 -11.56 -1.65
N PRO A 70 -8.20 -12.52 -2.20
CA PRO A 70 -7.92 -13.77 -1.51
C PRO A 70 -7.17 -13.51 -0.20
N ASP A 71 -7.40 -14.38 0.78
CA ASP A 71 -6.68 -14.35 2.04
C ASP A 71 -5.18 -14.50 1.81
N GLY A 72 -4.39 -13.88 2.69
CA GLY A 72 -2.94 -13.88 2.60
C GLY A 72 -2.36 -12.82 3.52
N GLU A 73 -1.06 -12.96 3.77
CA GLU A 73 -0.29 -12.00 4.54
C GLU A 73 -0.34 -10.60 3.89
N LYS A 74 -0.33 -9.55 4.71
CA LYS A 74 -0.34 -8.18 4.24
C LYS A 74 0.89 -7.44 4.72
N ILE A 75 1.30 -6.48 3.92
CA ILE A 75 2.46 -5.64 4.21
C ILE A 75 2.02 -4.55 5.17
N THR A 76 2.58 -4.53 6.37
CA THR A 76 2.36 -3.47 7.34
C THR A 76 3.66 -2.70 7.59
N LEU A 77 3.53 -1.45 8.02
CA LEU A 77 4.67 -0.58 8.34
C LEU A 77 5.56 -1.17 9.44
N ASP A 78 4.96 -1.76 10.46
CA ASP A 78 5.69 -2.40 11.56
C ASP A 78 6.58 -3.56 11.07
N LYS A 79 6.08 -4.40 10.16
CA LYS A 79 6.86 -5.51 9.58
C LYS A 79 8.02 -5.02 8.73
N LEU A 80 7.84 -3.88 8.07
CA LEU A 80 8.90 -3.22 7.31
C LEU A 80 9.85 -2.41 8.19
N ASN A 81 9.54 -2.25 9.49
CA ASN A 81 10.25 -1.36 10.42
C ASN A 81 10.39 0.07 9.87
N LEU A 82 9.26 0.63 9.43
CA LEU A 82 9.17 1.95 8.81
C LEU A 82 8.12 2.81 9.48
N THR A 83 8.37 4.11 9.51
CA THR A 83 7.33 5.10 9.77
C THR A 83 6.49 5.36 8.52
N LEU A 84 5.27 5.90 8.69
CA LEU A 84 4.44 6.32 7.56
C LEU A 84 5.17 7.35 6.69
N ASP A 85 5.88 8.32 7.28
CA ASP A 85 6.58 9.36 6.50
C ASP A 85 7.69 8.79 5.62
N GLU A 86 8.49 7.84 6.14
CA GLU A 86 9.49 7.14 5.34
C GLU A 86 8.84 6.38 4.18
N ALA A 87 7.71 5.74 4.41
CA ALA A 87 7.04 4.95 3.41
C ALA A 87 6.36 5.82 2.33
N LEU A 88 5.89 7.02 2.72
CA LEU A 88 5.38 8.05 1.79
C LEU A 88 6.48 8.71 0.94
N ASN A 89 7.76 8.55 1.29
CA ASN A 89 8.86 8.92 0.39
C ASN A 89 9.03 7.94 -0.79
N GLY A 90 8.28 6.84 -0.79
CA GLY A 90 8.30 5.81 -1.82
C GLY A 90 9.18 4.63 -1.43
N LEU A 91 8.70 3.42 -1.76
CA LEU A 91 9.42 2.16 -1.51
C LEU A 91 9.45 1.30 -2.76
N TYR A 92 10.58 0.64 -2.98
CA TYR A 92 10.71 -0.43 -3.96
C TYR A 92 11.03 -1.73 -3.24
N LEU A 93 10.18 -2.74 -3.42
CA LEU A 93 10.21 -3.98 -2.65
C LEU A 93 10.51 -5.18 -3.55
N ASP A 94 11.27 -6.14 -3.04
CA ASP A 94 11.55 -7.43 -3.65
C ASP A 94 10.38 -8.41 -3.46
N ILE A 95 9.22 -7.97 -3.94
CA ILE A 95 7.96 -8.70 -3.86
C ILE A 95 7.37 -8.72 -5.26
N GLU A 96 7.26 -9.94 -5.80
CA GLU A 96 6.72 -10.24 -7.11
C GLU A 96 5.39 -10.99 -6.96
N ILE A 97 4.74 -11.26 -8.09
CA ILE A 97 3.47 -11.97 -8.11
C ILE A 97 3.60 -13.44 -7.67
N GLU A 98 4.78 -14.03 -7.80
CA GLU A 98 5.09 -15.38 -7.34
C GLU A 98 5.68 -15.43 -5.94
N THR A 99 6.00 -14.28 -5.33
CA THR A 99 6.44 -14.25 -3.93
C THR A 99 5.35 -14.89 -3.08
N PRO A 100 5.68 -15.94 -2.28
CA PRO A 100 4.72 -16.53 -1.35
C PRO A 100 4.17 -15.48 -0.40
N ASP A 101 2.92 -15.64 0.03
CA ASP A 101 2.30 -14.77 1.04
C ASP A 101 2.82 -15.09 2.46
N GLU A 102 4.12 -15.33 2.58
CA GLU A 102 4.83 -15.63 3.82
C GLU A 102 5.58 -14.37 4.31
N GLU A 103 5.76 -14.27 5.62
CA GLU A 103 6.21 -13.10 6.39
C GLU A 103 7.05 -12.07 5.61
N ILE A 104 6.38 -11.01 5.16
CA ILE A 104 7.02 -9.90 4.46
C ILE A 104 7.70 -9.02 5.51
N SER A 105 9.03 -8.90 5.45
CA SER A 105 9.81 -8.13 6.40
C SER A 105 10.63 -7.03 5.70
N GLY A 106 11.31 -6.19 6.49
CA GLY A 106 12.18 -5.13 5.97
C GLY A 106 13.32 -5.62 5.06
N ASP A 107 13.68 -6.90 5.10
CA ASP A 107 14.66 -7.52 4.19
C ASP A 107 14.25 -7.45 2.71
N LYS A 108 12.95 -7.27 2.44
CA LYS A 108 12.43 -7.11 1.08
C LYS A 108 12.58 -5.69 0.55
N ILE A 109 13.10 -4.72 1.31
CA ILE A 109 13.22 -3.34 0.80
C ILE A 109 14.50 -3.23 -0.06
N ILE A 110 14.32 -3.03 -1.37
CA ILE A 110 15.43 -2.81 -2.31
C ILE A 110 15.90 -1.36 -2.25
N SER A 111 14.96 -0.41 -2.17
CA SER A 111 15.29 1.00 -2.06
C SER A 111 14.19 1.80 -1.37
N LYS A 112 14.61 2.89 -0.73
CA LYS A 112 13.74 3.93 -0.17
C LYS A 112 13.89 5.22 -0.97
N GLY A 113 12.84 6.03 -1.01
CA GLY A 113 12.85 7.30 -1.76
C GLY A 113 12.48 7.10 -3.23
N TRP A 114 12.39 8.22 -3.95
CA TRP A 114 12.06 8.23 -5.37
C TRP A 114 12.92 9.22 -6.16
N GLY A 115 13.18 8.91 -7.43
CA GLY A 115 13.96 9.75 -8.33
C GLY A 115 15.36 10.06 -7.77
N ARG A 116 15.69 11.35 -7.63
CA ARG A 116 17.00 11.81 -7.14
C ARG A 116 17.24 11.50 -5.65
N ASN A 117 16.18 11.24 -4.89
CA ASN A 117 16.27 10.94 -3.46
C ASN A 117 16.32 9.43 -3.17
N THR A 118 16.41 8.59 -4.21
CA THR A 118 16.47 7.13 -4.08
C THR A 118 17.75 6.70 -3.37
N LYS A 119 17.61 5.85 -2.35
CA LYS A 119 18.69 5.20 -1.62
C LYS A 119 18.50 3.68 -1.70
N PHE A 120 19.43 2.99 -2.34
CA PHE A 120 19.49 1.53 -2.38
C PHE A 120 20.03 0.98 -1.06
N LEU A 121 19.50 -0.17 -0.64
CA LEU A 121 19.87 -0.87 0.60
C LEU A 121 20.66 -2.15 0.31
#